data_AF-A0A087GTW0-F1
#
_entry.id   AF-A0A087GTW0-F1
#
_cell.length_a   1.000
_cell.length_b   1.000
_cell.length_c   1.000
_cell.angle_alpha   90.00
_cell.angle_beta   90.00
_cell.angle_gamma   90.00
#
_symmetry.space_group_name_H-M   'P 1'
#
loop_
_entity.id
_entity.type
_entity.pdbx_description
1 polymer ?
#
loop_
_entity_poly.entity_id
_entity_poly.type
_entity_poly.pdbx_seq_one_letter_code
_entity_poly.pdbx_strand_id
1 'polypeptide(L)'
;VGLQYLSGDLSGGNARCIAMLQAFQEVVKDYTTPPQKNLNRNMTAKISSYVSFLVECRPLSISMGNAIRFVKNRIAKLPITLAESEAKAVLQSDIERFINEKIIVADKVGTACVAMVASAFRVPVLVCCEAYKFHERVQLDSICSNELGDPNAISKVDGREDINYLDGLTNNANLQFLNLRYDATPSDYISMIITDYGMVPPTSVPVIVREYQKEHLLV
;
A
#
# COMPACT_ATOMS: atom_id res chain seq x y z
N VAL A 1 -6.62 -9.98 12.69
CA VAL A 1 -6.28 -9.78 11.26
C VAL A 1 -6.70 -10.93 10.35
N GLY A 2 -6.16 -12.15 10.46
CA GLY A 2 -6.53 -13.26 9.54
C GLY A 2 -8.04 -13.57 9.49
N LEU A 3 -8.68 -13.68 10.66
CA LEU A 3 -10.14 -13.84 10.76
C LEU A 3 -10.92 -12.67 10.14
N GLN A 4 -10.44 -11.44 10.31
CA GLN A 4 -11.06 -10.24 9.74
C GLN A 4 -10.91 -10.17 8.21
N TYR A 5 -9.91 -10.85 7.63
CA TYR A 5 -9.80 -11.01 6.18
C TYR A 5 -10.80 -12.03 5.63
N LEU A 6 -11.05 -13.10 6.40
CA LEU A 6 -12.00 -14.15 6.07
C LEU A 6 -13.45 -13.66 6.20
N SER A 7 -13.78 -12.93 7.27
CA SER A 7 -15.12 -12.37 7.49
C SER A 7 -15.47 -11.24 6.51
N GLY A 8 -14.46 -10.62 5.89
CA GLY A 8 -14.64 -9.48 5.00
C GLY A 8 -14.74 -8.13 5.72
N ASP A 9 -14.69 -8.10 7.05
CA ASP A 9 -14.73 -6.87 7.86
C ASP A 9 -13.60 -5.89 7.48
N LEU A 10 -12.43 -6.43 7.14
CA LEU A 10 -11.32 -5.67 6.54
C LEU A 10 -11.31 -5.86 5.02
N SER A 11 -11.86 -4.88 4.33
CA SER A 11 -11.91 -4.78 2.86
C SER A 11 -11.03 -3.64 2.35
N GLY A 12 -10.51 -3.75 1.12
CA GLY A 12 -9.54 -2.82 0.54
C GLY A 12 -8.07 -3.21 0.82
N GLY A 13 -7.22 -3.17 -0.21
CA GLY A 13 -5.80 -3.49 -0.12
C GLY A 13 -5.02 -2.60 0.84
N ASN A 14 -5.29 -1.29 0.91
CA ASN A 14 -4.62 -0.37 1.83
C ASN A 14 -5.06 -0.57 3.27
N ALA A 15 -6.37 -0.71 3.53
CA ALA A 15 -6.85 -1.02 4.88
C ALA A 15 -6.30 -2.38 5.38
N ARG A 16 -6.30 -3.40 4.52
CA ARG A 16 -5.65 -4.70 4.80
C ARG A 16 -4.14 -4.52 5.02
N CYS A 17 -3.45 -3.72 4.20
CA CYS A 17 -2.01 -3.50 4.35
C CYS A 17 -1.68 -2.80 5.68
N ILE A 18 -2.44 -1.80 6.08
CA ILE A 18 -2.28 -1.10 7.36
C ILE A 18 -2.50 -2.08 8.52
N ALA A 19 -3.61 -2.82 8.52
CA ALA A 19 -3.91 -3.79 9.56
C ALA A 19 -2.85 -4.90 9.67
N MET A 20 -2.32 -5.36 8.53
CA MET A 20 -1.19 -6.30 8.49
C MET A 20 0.07 -5.71 9.12
N LEU A 21 0.45 -4.48 8.75
CA LEU A 21 1.66 -3.83 9.27
C LEU A 21 1.54 -3.52 10.76
N GLN A 22 0.38 -3.08 11.24
CA GLN A 22 0.10 -2.90 12.66
C GLN A 22 0.22 -4.23 13.42
N ALA A 23 -0.30 -5.33 12.86
CA ALA A 23 -0.11 -6.66 13.46
C ALA A 23 1.37 -7.09 13.46
N PHE A 24 2.15 -6.75 12.43
CA PHE A 24 3.59 -6.98 12.45
C PHE A 24 4.31 -6.15 13.50
N GLN A 25 3.88 -4.91 13.79
CA GLN A 25 4.45 -4.11 14.88
C GLN A 25 4.22 -4.78 16.25
N GLU A 26 3.02 -5.28 16.51
CA GLU A 26 2.72 -6.03 17.75
C GLU A 26 3.55 -7.32 17.84
N VAL A 27 3.67 -8.06 16.74
CA VAL A 27 4.56 -9.24 16.68
C VAL A 27 6.02 -8.87 16.99
N VAL A 28 6.53 -7.78 16.43
CA VAL A 28 7.91 -7.32 16.66
C VAL A 28 8.11 -6.89 18.12
N LYS A 29 7.09 -6.27 18.71
CA LYS A 29 7.06 -5.84 20.11
C LYS A 29 7.19 -7.03 21.06
N ASP A 30 6.38 -8.05 20.84
CA ASP A 30 6.26 -9.22 21.72
C ASP A 30 7.32 -10.30 21.43
N TYR A 31 7.99 -10.21 20.29
CA TYR A 31 9.04 -11.16 19.91
C TYR A 31 10.16 -11.16 20.96
N THR A 32 10.76 -12.31 21.23
CA THR A 32 11.99 -12.42 22.01
C THR A 32 12.91 -13.39 21.30
N THR A 33 14.18 -13.02 21.10
CA THR A 33 15.11 -13.90 20.39
C THR A 33 15.43 -15.12 21.27
N PRO A 34 15.20 -16.36 20.78
CA PRO A 34 15.60 -17.54 21.52
C PRO A 34 17.12 -17.57 21.72
N PRO A 35 17.62 -18.17 22.82
CA PRO A 35 19.05 -18.31 23.03
C PRO A 35 19.70 -19.00 21.83
N GLN A 36 20.89 -18.53 21.42
CA GLN A 36 21.69 -19.02 20.29
C GLN A 36 21.15 -18.69 18.88
N LYS A 37 20.03 -17.96 18.75
CA LYS A 37 19.53 -17.53 17.44
C LYS A 37 19.87 -16.06 17.16
N ASN A 38 20.01 -15.75 15.87
CA ASN A 38 20.14 -14.37 15.39
C ASN A 38 18.74 -13.78 15.12
N LEU A 39 18.51 -12.56 15.61
CA LEU A 39 17.26 -11.81 15.48
C LEU A 39 16.81 -11.73 14.01
N ASN A 40 17.66 -11.25 13.11
CA ASN A 40 17.30 -10.98 11.72
C ASN A 40 16.78 -12.24 11.01
N ARG A 41 17.53 -13.36 11.13
CA ARG A 41 17.17 -14.62 10.48
C ARG A 41 15.89 -15.22 11.08
N ASN A 42 15.77 -15.25 12.40
CA ASN A 42 14.63 -15.91 13.03
C ASN A 42 13.34 -15.08 12.89
N MET A 43 13.43 -13.76 13.01
CA MET A 43 12.30 -12.84 12.80
C MET A 43 11.80 -12.90 11.35
N THR A 44 12.70 -12.92 10.36
CA THR A 44 12.33 -13.07 8.93
C THR A 44 11.57 -14.37 8.66
N ALA A 45 12.00 -15.48 9.26
CA ALA A 45 11.31 -16.76 9.16
C ALA A 45 9.92 -16.72 9.82
N LYS A 46 9.81 -16.08 10.99
CA LYS A 46 8.54 -15.94 11.71
C LYS A 46 7.53 -15.10 10.92
N ILE A 47 7.95 -13.96 10.38
CA ILE A 47 7.11 -13.14 9.50
C ILE A 47 6.67 -13.92 8.27
N SER A 48 7.57 -14.70 7.66
CA SER A 48 7.22 -15.53 6.50
C SER A 48 6.12 -16.56 6.83
N SER A 49 6.16 -17.17 8.02
CA SER A 49 5.10 -18.07 8.49
C SER A 49 3.76 -17.34 8.66
N TYR A 50 3.76 -16.12 9.21
CA TYR A 50 2.53 -15.32 9.32
C TYR A 50 2.00 -14.89 7.96
N VAL A 51 2.87 -14.56 7.01
CA VAL A 51 2.48 -14.23 5.64
C VAL A 51 1.79 -15.42 4.96
N SER A 52 2.33 -16.64 5.09
CA SER A 52 1.69 -17.85 4.55
C SER A 52 0.27 -18.03 5.10
N PHE A 53 0.08 -17.86 6.41
CA PHE A 53 -1.24 -17.90 7.03
C PHE A 53 -2.19 -16.83 6.49
N LEU A 54 -1.71 -15.59 6.27
CA LEU A 54 -2.53 -14.53 5.69
C LEU A 54 -2.92 -14.81 4.23
N VAL A 55 -2.04 -15.44 3.44
CA VAL A 55 -2.32 -15.87 2.06
C VAL A 55 -3.44 -16.91 2.04
N GLU A 56 -3.40 -17.89 2.96
CA GLU A 56 -4.47 -18.89 3.11
C GLU A 56 -5.81 -18.26 3.51
N CYS A 57 -5.79 -17.23 4.36
CA CYS A 57 -7.00 -16.49 4.73
C CYS A 57 -7.60 -15.74 3.53
N ARG A 58 -6.76 -15.02 2.77
CA ARG A 58 -7.18 -14.26 1.59
C ARG A 58 -5.96 -13.84 0.74
N PRO A 59 -6.00 -13.97 -0.60
CA PRO A 59 -4.92 -13.50 -1.47
C PRO A 59 -4.48 -12.06 -1.17
N LEU A 60 -3.16 -11.84 -1.13
CA LEU A 60 -2.55 -10.56 -0.77
C LEU A 60 -2.77 -9.52 -1.88
N SER A 61 -3.00 -8.27 -1.49
CA SER A 61 -2.99 -7.14 -2.43
C SER A 61 -1.55 -6.79 -2.84
N ILE A 62 -1.41 -5.97 -3.89
CA ILE A 62 -0.13 -5.41 -4.33
C ILE A 62 0.54 -4.62 -3.19
N SER A 63 -0.23 -3.77 -2.51
CA SER A 63 0.26 -2.97 -1.37
C SER A 63 0.81 -3.85 -0.25
N MET A 64 0.11 -4.94 0.09
CA MET A 64 0.57 -5.91 1.09
C MET A 64 1.87 -6.60 0.66
N GLY A 65 1.97 -7.04 -0.60
CA GLY A 65 3.19 -7.67 -1.12
C GLY A 65 4.41 -6.75 -1.03
N ASN A 66 4.25 -5.49 -1.42
CA ASN A 66 5.29 -4.47 -1.30
C ASN A 66 5.68 -4.18 0.16
N ALA A 67 4.68 -4.07 1.04
CA ALA A 67 4.91 -3.86 2.47
C ALA A 67 5.64 -5.04 3.13
N ILE A 68 5.29 -6.28 2.78
CA ILE A 68 6.00 -7.49 3.26
C ILE A 68 7.45 -7.47 2.80
N ARG A 69 7.70 -7.14 1.53
CA ARG A 69 9.04 -7.02 0.98
C ARG A 69 9.84 -5.95 1.71
N PHE A 70 9.25 -4.77 1.94
CA PHE A 70 9.86 -3.69 2.73
C PHE A 70 10.26 -4.16 4.13
N VAL A 71 9.34 -4.79 4.87
CA VAL A 71 9.61 -5.28 6.24
C VAL A 71 10.72 -6.33 6.26
N LYS A 72 10.67 -7.33 5.37
CA LYS A 72 11.72 -8.36 5.27
C LYS A 72 13.08 -7.76 4.95
N ASN A 73 13.14 -6.82 4.01
CA ASN A 73 14.37 -6.13 3.65
C ASN A 73 14.92 -5.30 4.81
N ARG A 74 14.04 -4.63 5.56
CA ARG A 74 14.46 -3.84 6.71
C ARG A 74 15.06 -4.71 7.81
N ILE A 75 14.44 -5.86 8.09
CA ILE A 75 14.96 -6.85 9.05
C ILE A 75 16.33 -7.39 8.62
N ALA A 76 16.49 -7.72 7.34
CA ALA A 76 17.76 -8.21 6.80
C ALA A 76 18.89 -7.19 6.97
N LYS A 77 18.59 -5.89 6.82
CA LYS A 77 19.54 -4.77 6.93
C LYS A 77 19.74 -4.25 8.36
N LEU A 78 19.14 -4.85 9.39
CA LEU A 78 19.36 -4.43 10.78
C LEU A 78 20.81 -4.70 11.21
N PRO A 79 21.53 -3.71 11.77
CA PRO A 79 22.88 -3.91 12.27
C PRO A 79 22.92 -4.95 13.41
N ILE A 80 23.82 -5.92 13.29
CA ILE A 80 24.00 -7.02 14.26
C ILE A 80 24.54 -6.49 15.61
N THR A 81 25.13 -5.30 15.62
CA THR A 81 25.72 -4.65 16.79
C THR A 81 24.69 -4.02 17.73
N LEU A 82 23.45 -3.81 17.27
CA LEU A 82 22.42 -3.15 18.07
C LEU A 82 21.84 -4.11 19.11
N ALA A 83 21.44 -3.55 20.26
CA ALA A 83 20.64 -4.28 21.22
C ALA A 83 19.28 -4.66 20.62
N GLU A 84 18.71 -5.79 21.06
CA GLU A 84 17.42 -6.27 20.56
C GLU A 84 16.30 -5.22 20.72
N SER A 85 16.29 -4.49 21.84
CA SER A 85 15.33 -3.41 22.09
C SER A 85 15.45 -2.27 21.08
N GLU A 86 16.67 -1.87 20.73
CA GLU A 86 16.93 -0.81 19.76
C GLU A 86 16.58 -1.24 18.35
N ALA A 87 16.96 -2.47 17.96
CA ALA A 87 16.63 -3.03 16.66
C ALA A 87 15.11 -3.12 16.44
N LYS A 88 14.35 -3.51 17.47
CA LYS A 88 12.88 -3.51 17.44
C LYS A 88 12.31 -2.10 17.33
N ALA A 89 12.82 -1.14 18.10
CA ALA A 89 12.34 0.24 18.07
C ALA A 89 12.55 0.88 16.69
N VAL A 90 13.71 0.66 16.07
CA VAL A 90 13.99 1.10 14.70
C VAL A 90 13.00 0.49 13.72
N LEU A 91 12.80 -0.84 13.76
CA LEU A 91 11.88 -1.52 12.86
C LEU A 91 10.42 -1.05 13.04
N GLN A 92 9.99 -0.82 14.27
CA GLN A 92 8.65 -0.30 14.56
C GLN A 92 8.46 1.11 13.99
N SER A 93 9.44 1.99 14.18
CA SER A 93 9.42 3.35 13.64
C SER A 93 9.41 3.35 12.11
N ASP A 94 10.17 2.46 11.46
CA ASP A 94 10.18 2.35 10.00
C ASP A 94 8.84 1.83 9.45
N ILE A 95 8.18 0.91 10.15
CA ILE A 95 6.84 0.44 9.78
C ILE A 95 5.81 1.56 9.94
N GLU A 96 5.86 2.33 11.04
CA GLU A 96 4.95 3.46 11.26
C GLU A 96 5.14 4.55 10.21
N ARG A 97 6.40 4.88 9.90
CA ARG A 97 6.74 5.80 8.80
C ARG A 97 6.20 5.29 7.48
N PHE A 98 6.32 3.99 7.22
CA PHE A 98 5.74 3.38 6.04
C PHE A 98 4.22 3.59 6.01
N ILE A 99 3.50 3.23 7.06
CA ILE A 99 2.03 3.40 7.09
C ILE A 99 1.64 4.86 6.79
N ASN A 100 2.23 5.81 7.51
CA ASN A 100 1.85 7.22 7.44
C ASN A 100 2.20 7.87 6.11
N GLU A 101 3.43 7.72 5.63
CA GLU A 101 3.88 8.42 4.43
C GLU A 101 3.49 7.69 3.14
N LYS A 102 3.33 6.37 3.22
CA LYS A 102 3.32 5.51 2.02
C LYS A 102 1.95 4.96 1.67
N ILE A 103 1.08 4.79 2.67
CA ILE A 103 -0.25 4.22 2.48
C ILE A 103 -1.33 5.29 2.67
N ILE A 104 -1.28 6.04 3.77
CA ILE A 104 -2.33 7.03 4.08
C ILE A 104 -2.31 8.21 3.10
N VAL A 105 -1.14 8.59 2.60
CA VAL A 105 -0.94 9.73 1.68
C VAL A 105 -0.99 9.31 0.19
N ALA A 106 -1.25 8.05 -0.14
CA ALA A 106 -1.27 7.57 -1.53
C ALA A 106 -2.43 8.17 -2.36
N ASP A 107 -2.21 8.25 -3.68
CA ASP A 107 -3.10 8.90 -4.65
C ASP A 107 -4.53 8.39 -4.57
N LYS A 108 -5.48 9.29 -4.80
CA LYS A 108 -6.91 9.02 -4.75
C LYS A 108 -7.50 9.11 -6.16
N VAL A 109 -8.68 8.50 -6.32
CA VAL A 109 -9.52 8.68 -7.50
C VAL A 109 -9.67 10.16 -7.86
N GLY A 110 -9.56 10.48 -9.15
CA GLY A 110 -9.61 11.85 -9.68
C GLY A 110 -8.27 12.38 -10.17
N THR A 111 -7.16 11.69 -9.85
CA THR A 111 -5.81 12.07 -10.28
C THR A 111 -5.71 12.07 -11.81
N ALA A 112 -6.30 11.08 -12.48
CA ALA A 112 -6.26 10.99 -13.95
C ALA A 112 -7.03 12.12 -14.62
N CYS A 113 -8.17 12.51 -14.05
CA CYS A 113 -8.97 13.62 -14.54
C CYS A 113 -8.21 14.94 -14.43
N VAL A 114 -7.61 15.21 -13.27
CA VAL A 114 -6.79 16.41 -13.04
C VAL A 114 -5.61 16.44 -14.00
N ALA A 115 -4.88 15.33 -14.16
CA ALA A 115 -3.73 15.26 -15.05
C ALA A 115 -4.12 15.47 -16.53
N MET A 116 -5.23 14.87 -16.97
CA MET A 116 -5.74 15.04 -18.32
C MET A 116 -6.13 16.49 -18.61
N VAL A 117 -6.86 17.13 -17.70
CA VAL A 117 -7.25 18.54 -17.85
C VAL A 117 -6.02 19.45 -17.85
N ALA A 118 -5.09 19.27 -16.90
CA ALA A 118 -3.84 20.03 -16.86
C ALA A 118 -3.05 19.90 -18.17
N SER A 119 -2.92 18.67 -18.69
CA SER A 119 -2.26 18.39 -19.97
C SER A 119 -2.95 19.10 -21.14
N ALA A 120 -4.29 19.10 -21.18
CA ALA A 120 -5.05 19.82 -22.22
C ALA A 120 -4.80 21.34 -22.21
N PHE A 121 -4.57 21.93 -21.04
CA PHE A 121 -4.19 23.34 -20.88
C PHE A 121 -2.68 23.59 -20.91
N ARG A 122 -1.88 22.57 -21.27
CA ARG A 122 -0.40 22.64 -21.34
C ARG A 122 0.25 23.02 -20.00
N VAL A 123 -0.39 22.64 -18.90
CA VAL A 123 0.15 22.78 -17.54
C VAL A 123 0.91 21.49 -17.19
N PRO A 124 2.19 21.56 -16.82
CA PRO A 124 2.97 20.37 -16.52
C PRO A 124 2.48 19.69 -15.24
N VAL A 125 2.37 18.37 -15.27
CA VAL A 125 1.97 17.54 -14.13
C VAL A 125 3.20 16.85 -13.56
N LEU A 126 3.50 17.14 -12.30
CA LEU A 126 4.63 16.55 -11.58
C LEU A 126 4.10 15.58 -10.52
N VAL A 127 4.53 14.33 -10.59
CA VAL A 127 4.18 13.30 -9.58
C VAL A 127 5.33 13.14 -8.62
N CYS A 128 5.10 13.38 -7.34
CA CYS A 128 6.10 13.16 -6.30
C CYS A 128 5.84 11.81 -5.63
N CYS A 129 6.71 10.85 -5.89
CA CYS A 129 6.61 9.53 -5.28
C CYS A 129 7.99 8.92 -5.09
N GLU A 130 8.15 8.08 -4.09
CA GLU A 130 9.42 7.40 -3.85
C GLU A 130 9.52 6.11 -4.66
N ALA A 131 10.75 5.73 -5.03
CA ALA A 131 11.00 4.61 -5.92
C ALA A 131 10.48 3.26 -5.40
N TYR A 132 10.39 3.06 -4.09
CA TYR A 132 9.85 1.80 -3.53
C TYR A 132 8.34 1.62 -3.84
N LYS A 133 7.59 2.69 -4.20
CA LYS A 133 6.19 2.61 -4.66
C LYS A 133 6.08 2.00 -6.05
N PHE A 134 7.17 1.93 -6.80
CA PHE A 134 7.15 1.34 -8.13
C PHE A 134 6.92 -0.16 -8.09
N HIS A 135 6.22 -0.64 -9.10
CA HIS A 135 5.78 -2.01 -9.20
C HIS A 135 5.93 -2.50 -10.63
N GLU A 136 6.23 -3.79 -10.80
CA GLU A 136 6.47 -4.41 -12.11
C GLU A 136 5.20 -4.60 -12.93
N ARG A 137 4.05 -4.78 -12.25
CA ARG A 137 2.75 -4.89 -12.93
C ARG A 137 2.36 -3.55 -13.52
N VAL A 138 2.02 -3.58 -14.80
CA VAL A 138 1.37 -2.50 -15.53
C VAL A 138 -0.14 -2.69 -15.43
N GLN A 139 -0.87 -1.62 -15.15
CA GLN A 139 -2.33 -1.60 -15.18
C GLN A 139 -2.80 -0.93 -16.47
N LEU A 140 -3.70 -1.58 -17.20
CA LEU A 140 -4.28 -1.04 -18.44
C LEU A 140 -5.56 -0.24 -18.18
N ASP A 141 -6.24 -0.53 -17.07
CA ASP A 141 -7.50 0.09 -16.69
C ASP A 141 -7.53 0.35 -15.17
N SER A 142 -8.56 1.09 -14.75
CA SER A 142 -8.81 1.42 -13.34
C SER A 142 -9.78 0.44 -12.66
N ILE A 143 -10.12 -0.70 -13.28
CA ILE A 143 -11.20 -1.59 -12.83
C ILE A 143 -10.65 -2.92 -12.33
N CYS A 144 -9.78 -3.56 -13.11
CA CYS A 144 -9.25 -4.90 -12.86
C CYS A 144 -8.42 -4.99 -11.57
N SER A 145 -7.91 -3.87 -11.06
CA SER A 145 -7.08 -3.83 -9.86
C SER A 145 -7.31 -2.53 -9.10
N ASN A 146 -8.46 -2.45 -8.43
CA ASN A 146 -8.88 -1.30 -7.63
C ASN A 146 -9.42 -1.75 -6.26
N GLU A 147 -9.64 -0.79 -5.36
CA GLU A 147 -10.32 -1.01 -4.10
C GLU A 147 -11.71 -0.37 -4.14
N LEU A 148 -12.67 -1.10 -3.57
CA LEU A 148 -14.02 -0.61 -3.34
C LEU A 148 -14.06 0.12 -2.00
N GLY A 149 -14.40 1.40 -2.04
CA GLY A 149 -14.76 2.19 -0.87
C GLY A 149 -16.15 1.85 -0.36
N ASP A 150 -16.53 2.45 0.76
CA ASP A 150 -17.88 2.32 1.32
C ASP A 150 -18.90 2.87 0.30
N PRO A 151 -19.85 2.03 -0.17
CA PRO A 151 -20.90 2.47 -1.06
C PRO A 151 -21.86 3.48 -0.41
N ASN A 152 -22.00 3.47 0.92
CA ASN A 152 -22.85 4.43 1.62
C ASN A 152 -22.22 5.83 1.70
N ALA A 153 -20.92 5.96 1.42
CA ALA A 153 -20.27 7.27 1.37
C ALA A 153 -20.81 8.16 0.22
N ILE A 154 -21.41 7.55 -0.81
CA ILE A 154 -22.05 8.28 -1.92
C ILE A 154 -23.56 8.43 -1.75
N SER A 155 -24.17 7.79 -0.74
CA SER A 155 -25.59 7.92 -0.47
C SER A 155 -25.95 9.11 0.42
N LYS A 156 -24.95 9.70 1.09
CA LYS A 156 -25.09 10.83 2.01
C LYS A 156 -24.37 12.06 1.48
N VAL A 157 -24.95 13.24 1.72
CA VAL A 157 -24.33 14.53 1.42
C VAL A 157 -23.96 15.21 2.74
N ASP A 158 -22.66 15.41 2.98
CA ASP A 158 -22.19 16.07 4.19
C ASP A 158 -22.81 17.46 4.34
N GLY A 159 -23.44 17.72 5.49
CA GLY A 159 -24.10 18.99 5.82
C GLY A 159 -25.56 19.13 5.39
N ARG A 160 -26.16 18.08 4.79
CA ARG A 160 -27.56 18.05 4.35
C ARG A 160 -28.24 16.75 4.81
N GLU A 161 -28.49 16.64 6.12
CA GLU A 161 -29.16 15.48 6.73
C GLU A 161 -30.65 15.34 6.31
N ASP A 162 -31.22 16.41 5.77
CA ASP A 162 -32.59 16.48 5.25
C ASP A 162 -32.75 15.80 3.87
N ILE A 163 -31.65 15.47 3.20
CA ILE A 163 -31.64 14.97 1.82
C ILE A 163 -30.97 13.60 1.75
N ASN A 164 -31.72 12.55 2.07
CA ASN A 164 -31.32 11.17 1.80
C ASN A 164 -32.23 10.52 0.75
N TYR A 165 -32.22 11.03 -0.49
CA TYR A 165 -33.02 10.47 -1.59
C TYR A 165 -32.71 8.99 -1.88
N LEU A 166 -31.55 8.52 -1.43
CA LEU A 166 -31.02 7.18 -1.67
C LEU A 166 -31.21 6.23 -0.46
N ASP A 167 -31.74 6.72 0.67
CA ASP A 167 -32.08 5.87 1.81
C ASP A 167 -33.28 4.97 1.43
N GLY A 168 -33.08 3.65 1.50
CA GLY A 168 -34.11 2.65 1.16
C GLY A 168 -34.09 2.14 -0.29
N LEU A 169 -33.29 2.77 -1.17
CA LEU A 169 -33.09 2.33 -2.57
C LEU A 169 -32.08 1.18 -2.71
N THR A 170 -31.42 0.79 -1.62
CA THR A 170 -30.49 -0.36 -1.55
C THR A 170 -31.12 -1.71 -1.88
N ASN A 171 -32.46 -1.82 -1.86
CA ASN A 171 -33.19 -3.05 -2.19
C ASN A 171 -33.61 -3.18 -3.66
N ASN A 172 -33.23 -2.24 -4.53
CA ASN A 172 -33.55 -2.32 -5.95
C ASN A 172 -32.50 -3.16 -6.71
N ALA A 173 -32.93 -4.24 -7.36
CA ALA A 173 -32.05 -5.13 -8.11
C ALA A 173 -31.26 -4.45 -9.26
N ASN A 174 -31.75 -3.31 -9.75
CA ASN A 174 -31.14 -2.57 -10.86
C ASN A 174 -30.26 -1.39 -10.41
N LEU A 175 -30.07 -1.17 -9.11
CA LEU A 175 -29.28 -0.05 -8.57
C LEU A 175 -28.14 -0.57 -7.71
N GLN A 176 -26.91 -0.18 -8.05
CA GLN A 176 -25.73 -0.52 -7.27
C GLN A 176 -24.86 0.71 -7.08
N PHE A 177 -24.44 0.93 -5.83
CA PHE A 177 -23.49 1.99 -5.47
C PHE A 177 -22.06 1.48 -5.67
N LEU A 178 -21.27 2.25 -6.42
CA LEU A 178 -19.87 1.91 -6.71
C LEU A 178 -18.98 3.10 -6.36
N ASN A 179 -18.04 2.88 -5.44
CA ASN A 179 -17.09 3.88 -4.98
C ASN A 179 -15.67 3.34 -5.22
N LEU A 180 -15.06 3.68 -6.35
CA LEU A 180 -13.68 3.30 -6.66
C LEU A 180 -12.70 4.23 -5.94
N ARG A 181 -11.64 3.67 -5.35
CA ARG A 181 -10.67 4.44 -4.56
C ARG A 181 -9.49 5.01 -5.34
N TYR A 182 -9.08 4.33 -6.42
CA TYR A 182 -7.92 4.72 -7.24
C TYR A 182 -8.32 4.87 -8.71
N ASP A 183 -7.51 5.58 -9.47
CA ASP A 183 -7.55 5.61 -10.92
C ASP A 183 -6.15 5.42 -11.52
N ALA A 184 -6.10 4.79 -12.68
CA ALA A 184 -4.89 4.64 -13.47
C ALA A 184 -4.71 5.91 -14.32
N THR A 185 -3.70 6.71 -14.02
CA THR A 185 -3.36 7.90 -14.80
C THR A 185 -2.41 7.52 -15.94
N PRO A 186 -2.77 7.75 -17.21
CA PRO A 186 -1.87 7.52 -18.34
C PRO A 186 -0.56 8.29 -18.21
N SER A 187 0.57 7.64 -18.54
CA SER A 187 1.90 8.25 -18.44
C SER A 187 2.06 9.49 -19.33
N ASP A 188 1.31 9.56 -20.43
CA ASP A 188 1.37 10.67 -21.39
C ASP A 188 0.90 12.00 -20.80
N TYR A 189 0.13 11.95 -19.70
CA TYR A 189 -0.30 13.15 -18.98
C TYR A 189 0.67 13.57 -17.86
N ILE A 190 1.69 12.75 -17.56
CA ILE A 190 2.65 13.00 -16.49
C ILE A 190 3.93 13.55 -17.12
N SER A 191 4.28 14.79 -16.79
CA SER A 191 5.48 15.44 -17.33
C SER A 191 6.76 14.91 -16.70
N MET A 192 6.74 14.67 -15.38
CA MET A 192 7.91 14.20 -14.64
C MET A 192 7.52 13.51 -13.34
N ILE A 193 8.33 12.54 -12.92
CA ILE A 193 8.23 11.89 -11.62
C ILE A 193 9.44 12.30 -10.77
N ILE A 194 9.19 12.80 -9.57
CA ILE A 194 10.22 13.22 -8.62
C ILE A 194 10.34 12.13 -7.55
N THR A 195 11.50 11.49 -7.50
CA THR A 195 11.81 10.39 -6.58
C THR A 195 13.07 10.67 -5.77
N ASP A 196 13.38 9.77 -4.84
CA ASP A 196 14.65 9.70 -4.11
C ASP A 196 15.87 9.43 -5.00
N TYR A 197 15.68 8.92 -6.22
CA TYR A 197 16.72 8.79 -7.26
C TYR A 197 16.82 10.04 -8.15
N GLY A 198 16.02 11.07 -7.87
CA GLY A 198 15.95 12.31 -8.64
C GLY A 198 14.73 12.40 -9.56
N MET A 199 14.80 13.37 -10.48
CA MET A 199 13.76 13.64 -11.47
C MET A 199 13.89 12.68 -12.66
N VAL A 200 12.84 11.90 -12.92
CA VAL A 200 12.84 10.85 -13.94
C VAL A 200 11.55 10.90 -14.79
N PRO A 201 11.61 10.60 -16.09
CA PRO A 201 10.40 10.49 -16.90
C PRO A 201 9.63 9.20 -16.54
N PRO A 202 8.30 9.15 -16.74
CA PRO A 202 7.50 7.96 -16.48
C PRO A 202 8.02 6.68 -17.16
N THR A 203 8.59 6.82 -18.36
CA THR A 203 9.19 5.71 -19.14
C THR A 203 10.42 5.08 -18.47
N SER A 204 11.05 5.76 -17.51
CA SER A 204 12.21 5.26 -16.77
C SER A 204 11.85 4.46 -15.51
N VAL A 205 10.58 4.44 -15.10
CA VAL A 205 10.12 3.69 -13.93
C VAL A 205 10.54 2.22 -13.95
N PRO A 206 10.41 1.46 -15.07
CA PRO A 206 10.84 0.06 -15.10
C PRO A 206 12.35 -0.13 -14.86
N VAL A 207 13.18 0.85 -15.23
CA VAL A 207 14.62 0.80 -14.99
C VAL A 207 14.90 0.92 -13.50
N ILE A 208 14.21 1.85 -12.81
CA ILE A 208 14.34 2.03 -11.36
C ILE A 208 13.86 0.78 -10.62
N VAL A 209 12.72 0.19 -11.02
CA VAL A 209 12.26 -1.08 -10.45
C VAL A 209 13.34 -2.17 -10.56
N ARG A 210 13.98 -2.28 -11.73
CA ARG A 210 15.03 -3.27 -11.97
C ARG A 210 16.27 -3.03 -11.10
N GLU A 211 16.74 -1.79 -11.01
CA GLU A 211 17.93 -1.47 -10.19
C GLU A 211 17.62 -1.61 -8.68
N TYR A 212 16.44 -1.17 -8.23
CA TYR A 212 15.99 -1.34 -6.86
C TYR A 212 15.88 -2.82 -6.46
N GLN A 213 15.42 -3.69 -7.37
CA GLN A 213 15.40 -5.14 -7.14
C GLN A 213 16.81 -5.73 -6.99
N LYS A 214 17.80 -5.29 -7.78
CA LYS A 214 19.19 -5.76 -7.65
C LYS A 214 19.81 -5.38 -6.31
N GLU A 215 19.60 -4.15 -5.86
CA GLU A 215 20.08 -3.68 -4.53
C GLU A 215 19.46 -4.47 -3.36
N HIS A 216 18.34 -5.16 -3.59
CA HIS A 216 17.64 -5.95 -2.57
C HIS A 216 17.71 -7.47 -2.78
N LEU A 217 18.22 -7.95 -3.92
CA LEU A 217 18.52 -9.35 -4.19
C LEU A 217 20.01 -9.70 -3.91
N LEU A 218 20.87 -8.70 -3.71
CA LEU A 218 22.29 -8.86 -3.39
C LEU A 218 22.60 -9.01 -1.89
N VAL A 219 21.62 -9.38 -1.05
CA VAL A 219 21.82 -9.71 0.37
C VAL A 219 21.13 -11.02 0.74
#